data_AF-A0A0F9G413-F1
#
_entry.id   AF-A0A0F9G413-F1
#
_cell.length_a   1.000
_cell.length_b   1.000
_cell.length_c   1.000
_cell.angle_alpha   90.00
_cell.angle_beta   90.00
_cell.angle_gamma   90.00
#
_symmetry.space_group_name_H-M   'P 1'
#
loop_
_entity.id
_entity.type
_entity.pdbx_description
1 polymer ?
#
loop_
_entity_poly.entity_id
_entity_poly.type
_entity_poly.pdbx_seq_one_letter_code
_entity_poly.pdbx_strand_id
1 'polypeptide(L)'
;GAFQHVDTGFDVIFADTTGSPTFWLWKDDDTQKLFIGSPQAIPNFRADLIFDSDNTNDIGASGANRPRDLYVADQGVFGGGVTIGGGTEIIGHLSATASLNFDFSGAGITEQDLTITVTGAGVGDTCVVGLPTALQVTGLTFTCFVSATNTVTVRGMDVTSSGPDPAAATVRVDTWQH
;
A
#
# COMPACT_ATOMS: atom_id res chain seq x y z
N GLY A 1 -31.36 31.22 15.53
CA GLY A 1 -31.22 31.29 14.06
C GLY A 1 -32.39 30.53 13.47
N ALA A 2 -33.09 31.11 12.50
CA ALA A 2 -34.19 30.43 11.83
C ALA A 2 -33.63 29.41 10.83
N PHE A 3 -34.08 28.15 10.92
CA PHE A 3 -33.86 27.16 9.88
C PHE A 3 -34.80 27.51 8.71
N GLN A 4 -34.24 27.97 7.59
CA GLN A 4 -34.99 28.20 6.37
C GLN A 4 -34.83 26.99 5.46
N HIS A 5 -35.87 26.16 5.37
CA HIS A 5 -36.01 25.12 4.37
C HIS A 5 -36.47 25.80 3.08
N VAL A 6 -35.58 25.89 2.08
CA VAL A 6 -35.93 26.32 0.72
C VAL A 6 -35.88 25.06 -0.11
N ASP A 7 -37.01 24.58 -0.63
CA ASP A 7 -36.98 23.27 -1.28
C ASP A 7 -37.95 23.11 -2.46
N THR A 8 -37.38 22.61 -3.56
CA THR A 8 -38.06 21.76 -4.55
C THR A 8 -37.25 20.49 -4.90
N GLY A 9 -36.10 20.24 -4.26
CA GLY A 9 -35.29 19.01 -4.31
C GLY A 9 -34.38 18.92 -3.07
N PHE A 10 -34.37 17.77 -2.39
CA PHE A 10 -33.89 17.40 -1.03
C PHE A 10 -32.49 17.88 -0.58
N ASP A 11 -32.18 19.17 -0.67
CA ASP A 11 -30.87 19.74 -0.34
C ASP A 11 -30.81 20.14 1.14
N VAL A 12 -29.88 19.54 1.89
CA VAL A 12 -29.58 20.01 3.25
C VAL A 12 -28.31 20.85 3.22
N ILE A 13 -28.49 22.17 3.32
CA ILE A 13 -27.43 23.16 3.33
C ILE A 13 -27.26 23.71 4.75
N PHE A 14 -26.07 23.54 5.33
CA PHE A 14 -25.72 24.15 6.61
C PHE A 14 -24.94 25.45 6.35
N ALA A 15 -25.55 26.59 6.67
CA ALA A 15 -24.93 27.90 6.57
C ALA A 15 -24.36 28.37 7.92
N ASP A 16 -23.29 29.15 7.87
CA ASP A 16 -22.79 29.85 9.07
C ASP A 16 -23.68 31.05 9.44
N THR A 17 -23.29 31.78 10.49
CA THR A 17 -24.02 32.99 10.94
C THR A 17 -24.03 34.13 9.93
N THR A 18 -23.24 34.06 8.86
CA THR A 18 -23.19 35.04 7.77
C THR A 18 -24.09 34.64 6.58
N GLY A 19 -24.71 33.47 6.62
CA GLY A 19 -25.55 32.95 5.55
C GLY A 19 -24.76 32.30 4.40
N SER A 20 -23.44 32.18 4.55
CA SER A 20 -22.61 31.47 3.58
C SER A 20 -22.68 29.97 3.85
N PRO A 21 -22.88 29.12 2.83
CA PRO A 21 -22.96 27.70 3.07
C PRO A 21 -21.58 27.12 3.36
N THR A 22 -21.49 26.35 4.44
CA THR A 22 -20.22 25.78 4.93
C THR A 22 -20.14 24.27 4.74
N PHE A 23 -21.28 23.61 4.53
CA PHE A 23 -21.37 22.17 4.32
C PHE A 23 -22.67 21.83 3.59
N TRP A 24 -22.60 20.89 2.65
CA TRP A 24 -23.74 20.44 1.85
C TRP A 24 -23.83 18.92 1.87
N LEU A 25 -25.07 18.44 1.98
CA LEU A 25 -25.48 17.09 1.63
C LEU A 25 -26.48 17.21 0.50
N TRP A 26 -26.14 16.66 -0.66
CA TRP A 26 -26.99 16.68 -1.84
C TRP A 26 -27.16 15.28 -2.42
N LYS A 27 -28.39 14.89 -2.70
CA LYS A 27 -28.67 13.72 -3.53
C LYS A 27 -28.94 14.19 -4.95
N ASP A 28 -28.12 13.76 -5.89
CA ASP A 28 -28.43 13.94 -7.30
C ASP A 28 -29.49 12.92 -7.71
N ASP A 29 -30.66 13.40 -8.08
CA ASP A 29 -31.82 12.57 -8.43
C ASP A 29 -31.62 11.83 -9.78
N ASP A 30 -30.78 12.35 -10.66
CA ASP A 30 -30.51 11.72 -11.97
C ASP A 30 -29.49 10.58 -11.83
N THR A 31 -28.45 10.78 -11.02
CA THR A 31 -27.40 9.77 -10.84
C THR A 31 -27.56 8.90 -9.60
N GLN A 32 -28.55 9.22 -8.76
CA GLN A 32 -28.81 8.58 -7.47
C GLN A 32 -27.60 8.60 -6.51
N LYS A 33 -26.70 9.58 -6.66
CA LYS A 33 -25.49 9.72 -5.84
C LYS A 33 -25.72 10.66 -4.66
N LEU A 34 -25.13 10.33 -3.51
CA LEU A 34 -25.00 11.24 -2.38
C LEU A 34 -23.67 11.99 -2.50
N PHE A 35 -23.75 13.31 -2.56
CA PHE A 35 -22.61 14.22 -2.52
C PHE A 35 -22.50 14.84 -1.13
N ILE A 36 -21.27 14.87 -0.63
CA ILE A 36 -20.89 15.53 0.62
C ILE A 36 -19.77 16.51 0.27
N GLY A 37 -19.94 17.79 0.55
CA GLY A 37 -19.00 18.81 0.07
C GLY A 37 -19.06 20.13 0.80
N SER A 38 -18.10 20.99 0.50
CA SER A 38 -18.14 22.41 0.87
C SER A 38 -17.42 23.27 -0.18
N PRO A 39 -17.68 24.58 -0.24
CA PRO A 39 -17.02 25.48 -1.18
C PRO A 39 -15.59 25.86 -0.78
N GLN A 40 -15.19 25.61 0.47
CA GLN A 40 -13.99 26.22 1.08
C GLN A 40 -13.07 25.18 1.77
N ALA A 41 -13.51 23.93 1.95
CA ALA A 41 -12.75 22.89 2.66
C ALA A 41 -13.11 21.45 2.23
N ILE A 42 -12.17 20.52 2.38
CA ILE A 42 -12.40 19.08 2.25
C ILE A 42 -13.27 18.62 3.44
N PRO A 43 -14.41 17.93 3.23
CA PRO A 43 -15.16 17.33 4.33
C PRO A 43 -14.26 16.42 5.16
N ASN A 44 -14.19 16.66 6.48
CA ASN A 44 -13.38 15.87 7.40
C ASN A 44 -14.30 15.06 8.33
N PHE A 45 -14.32 13.75 8.15
CA PHE A 45 -14.94 12.82 9.09
C PHE A 45 -13.93 12.50 10.20
N ARG A 46 -14.16 13.06 11.40
CA ARG A 46 -13.26 12.89 12.56
C ARG A 46 -13.41 11.53 13.27
N ALA A 47 -14.31 10.69 12.78
CA ALA A 47 -14.62 9.37 13.28
C ALA A 47 -14.97 8.47 12.08
N ASP A 48 -15.45 7.27 12.36
CA ASP A 48 -15.74 6.27 11.34
C ASP A 48 -16.89 6.69 10.42
N LEU A 49 -16.75 6.42 9.13
CA LEU A 49 -17.86 6.39 8.19
C LEU A 49 -18.44 4.96 8.22
N ILE A 50 -19.45 4.77 9.09
CA ILE A 50 -20.10 3.47 9.30
C ILE A 50 -21.31 3.37 8.38
N PHE A 51 -21.37 2.30 7.61
CA PHE A 51 -22.58 1.89 6.89
C PHE A 51 -23.21 0.74 7.69
N ASP A 52 -24.51 0.81 7.95
CA ASP A 52 -25.22 -0.29 8.63
C ASP A 52 -25.03 -1.60 7.87
N SER A 53 -25.15 -2.73 8.58
CA SER A 53 -25.12 -4.07 7.99
C SER A 53 -26.37 -4.36 7.16
N ASP A 54 -26.70 -3.47 6.22
CA ASP A 54 -27.64 -3.72 5.15
C ASP A 54 -26.85 -4.28 3.97
N ASN A 55 -26.66 -5.60 3.98
CA ASN A 55 -26.10 -6.34 2.85
C ASN A 55 -26.98 -6.27 1.58
N THR A 56 -28.08 -5.53 1.61
CA THR A 56 -28.85 -5.12 0.43
C THR A 56 -28.13 -4.01 -0.37
N ASN A 57 -27.31 -3.15 0.27
CA ASN A 57 -26.70 -1.94 -0.34
C ASN A 57 -25.23 -1.71 0.08
N ASP A 58 -24.48 -2.79 0.06
CA ASP A 58 -23.12 -3.02 0.57
C ASP A 58 -21.95 -2.05 0.19
N ILE A 59 -20.90 -2.06 1.06
CA ILE A 59 -19.48 -1.73 0.77
C ILE A 59 -18.56 -2.80 1.43
N GLY A 60 -18.68 -4.10 1.09
CA GLY A 60 -18.09 -5.19 1.91
C GLY A 60 -18.55 -6.66 1.77
N ALA A 61 -19.29 -7.09 0.75
CA ALA A 61 -19.77 -8.45 0.50
C ALA A 61 -19.81 -8.79 -1.01
N SER A 62 -19.08 -9.84 -1.38
CA SER A 62 -18.96 -10.35 -2.77
C SER A 62 -20.26 -10.98 -3.28
N GLY A 63 -20.73 -10.61 -4.48
CA GLY A 63 -21.73 -11.42 -5.20
C GLY A 63 -22.56 -10.84 -6.34
N ALA A 64 -22.74 -9.52 -6.52
CA ALA A 64 -23.54 -8.98 -7.64
C ALA A 64 -23.17 -7.54 -8.03
N ASN A 65 -23.45 -7.14 -9.29
CA ASN A 65 -23.08 -5.86 -9.95
C ASN A 65 -23.53 -4.60 -9.19
N ARG A 66 -22.72 -4.12 -8.24
CA ARG A 66 -22.92 -2.92 -7.41
C ARG A 66 -21.55 -2.28 -7.10
N PRO A 67 -21.45 -1.04 -6.60
CA PRO A 67 -20.17 -0.33 -6.45
C PRO A 67 -19.19 -1.11 -5.58
N ARG A 68 -18.15 -1.70 -6.20
CA ARG A 68 -17.12 -2.52 -5.55
C ARG A 68 -15.83 -1.74 -5.27
N ASP A 69 -15.88 -0.45 -5.55
CA ASP A 69 -14.70 0.36 -5.74
C ASP A 69 -14.76 1.56 -4.79
N LEU A 70 -13.73 1.72 -3.98
CA LEU A 70 -13.41 2.98 -3.32
C LEU A 70 -12.46 3.75 -4.23
N TYR A 71 -12.93 4.86 -4.80
CA TYR A 71 -12.09 5.73 -5.62
C TYR A 71 -11.40 6.78 -4.74
N VAL A 72 -10.09 6.63 -4.54
CA VAL A 72 -9.24 7.64 -3.88
C VAL A 72 -8.43 8.34 -4.97
N ALA A 73 -8.62 9.66 -5.11
CA ALA A 73 -8.04 10.42 -6.22
C ALA A 73 -6.52 10.62 -6.10
N ASP A 74 -5.97 10.50 -4.90
CA ASP A 74 -4.54 10.62 -4.61
C ASP A 74 -4.10 9.47 -3.68
N GLN A 75 -3.73 9.74 -2.43
CA GLN A 75 -3.21 8.73 -1.51
C GLN A 75 -4.28 8.21 -0.54
N GLY A 76 -4.32 6.88 -0.37
CA GLY A 76 -5.03 6.22 0.74
C GLY A 76 -4.05 5.92 1.87
N VAL A 77 -4.34 6.36 3.09
CA VAL A 77 -3.54 6.06 4.28
C VAL A 77 -4.33 5.12 5.18
N PHE A 78 -3.78 3.94 5.43
CA PHE A 78 -4.31 2.96 6.37
C PHE A 78 -3.46 3.00 7.63
N GLY A 79 -4.03 3.47 8.74
CA GLY A 79 -3.30 3.62 10.01
C GLY A 79 -3.12 2.31 10.78
N GLY A 80 -3.80 1.23 10.36
CA GLY A 80 -3.67 -0.13 10.90
C GLY A 80 -3.34 -1.12 9.79
N GLY A 81 -3.43 -2.42 10.09
CA GLY A 81 -3.17 -3.44 9.09
C GLY A 81 -4.22 -3.51 7.98
N VAL A 82 -3.84 -4.09 6.86
CA VAL A 82 -4.66 -4.16 5.64
C VAL A 82 -4.93 -5.63 5.30
N THR A 83 -6.20 -6.03 5.32
CA THR A 83 -6.62 -7.37 4.89
C THR A 83 -7.17 -7.30 3.46
N ILE A 84 -6.58 -8.06 2.54
CA ILE A 84 -7.00 -8.09 1.12
C ILE A 84 -7.68 -9.44 0.85
N GLY A 85 -8.94 -9.40 0.42
CA GLY A 85 -9.67 -10.61 -0.01
C GLY A 85 -9.85 -11.68 1.08
N GLY A 86 -9.77 -11.29 2.37
CA GLY A 86 -9.82 -12.23 3.50
C GLY A 86 -8.51 -12.99 3.76
N GLY A 87 -7.39 -12.55 3.19
CA GLY A 87 -6.06 -13.09 3.49
C GLY A 87 -5.55 -12.74 4.89
N THR A 88 -4.32 -13.14 5.20
CA THR A 88 -3.62 -12.65 6.40
C THR A 88 -3.43 -11.15 6.30
N GLU A 89 -3.63 -10.45 7.42
CA GLU A 89 -3.43 -9.01 7.51
C GLU A 89 -1.99 -8.63 7.09
N ILE A 90 -1.82 -7.50 6.42
CA ILE A 90 -0.52 -6.88 6.19
C ILE A 90 -0.35 -5.79 7.23
N ILE A 91 0.57 -5.97 8.17
CA ILE A 91 0.76 -5.04 9.29
C ILE A 91 1.91 -4.05 9.06
N GLY A 92 2.74 -4.27 8.03
CA GLY A 92 3.83 -3.37 7.71
C GLY A 92 4.52 -3.67 6.38
N HIS A 93 4.94 -2.60 5.69
CA HIS A 93 5.90 -2.65 4.58
C HIS A 93 7.16 -1.90 5.01
N LEU A 94 8.31 -2.58 4.97
CA LEU A 94 9.61 -1.99 5.30
C LEU A 94 10.49 -2.05 4.05
N SER A 95 11.34 -1.05 3.87
CA SER A 95 12.23 -0.96 2.71
C SER A 95 13.59 -0.39 3.12
N ALA A 96 14.66 -1.04 2.67
CA ALA A 96 16.02 -0.53 2.85
C ALA A 96 16.88 -0.77 1.62
N THR A 97 18.00 -0.06 1.54
CA THR A 97 18.99 -0.24 0.50
C THR A 97 20.39 -0.40 1.09
N ALA A 98 21.24 -1.16 0.41
CA ALA A 98 22.67 -1.24 0.72
C ALA A 98 23.49 -1.50 -0.54
N SER A 99 24.76 -1.09 -0.53
CA SER A 99 25.71 -1.48 -1.57
C SER A 99 26.21 -2.90 -1.28
N LEU A 100 25.93 -3.82 -2.20
CA LEU A 100 26.34 -5.21 -2.13
C LEU A 100 27.40 -5.47 -3.21
N ASN A 101 28.48 -6.15 -2.83
CA ASN A 101 29.55 -6.56 -3.74
C ASN A 101 29.66 -8.09 -3.69
N PHE A 102 28.98 -8.74 -4.64
CA PHE A 102 29.10 -10.18 -4.81
C PHE A 102 30.42 -10.49 -5.52
N ASP A 103 31.07 -11.58 -5.13
CA ASP A 103 32.33 -12.05 -5.70
C ASP A 103 32.17 -13.52 -6.11
N PHE A 104 31.93 -13.73 -7.39
CA PHE A 104 31.88 -15.06 -8.00
C PHE A 104 33.16 -15.38 -8.79
N SER A 105 34.22 -14.56 -8.68
CA SER A 105 35.43 -14.71 -9.48
C SER A 105 36.22 -16.01 -9.22
N GLY A 106 35.94 -16.70 -8.11
CA GLY A 106 36.53 -17.97 -7.73
C GLY A 106 35.87 -19.19 -8.39
N ALA A 107 36.69 -20.14 -8.86
CA ALA A 107 36.18 -21.38 -9.43
C ALA A 107 35.33 -22.17 -8.41
N GLY A 108 34.13 -22.57 -8.82
CA GLY A 108 33.21 -23.39 -8.01
C GLY A 108 32.43 -22.61 -6.94
N ILE A 109 32.54 -21.28 -6.89
CA ILE A 109 31.66 -20.45 -6.07
C ILE A 109 30.29 -20.42 -6.76
N THR A 110 29.30 -21.05 -6.13
CA THR A 110 27.94 -21.17 -6.69
C THR A 110 26.91 -20.38 -5.89
N GLU A 111 27.28 -19.90 -4.71
CA GLU A 111 26.37 -19.19 -3.81
C GLU A 111 27.15 -18.22 -2.92
N GLN A 112 26.57 -17.04 -2.68
CA GLN A 112 27.10 -16.08 -1.73
C GLN A 112 25.97 -15.31 -1.06
N ASP A 113 26.06 -15.18 0.26
CA ASP A 113 25.13 -14.43 1.10
C ASP A 113 25.75 -13.09 1.52
N LEU A 114 25.03 -12.01 1.28
CA LEU A 114 25.34 -10.67 1.80
C LEU A 114 24.11 -10.11 2.50
N THR A 115 24.30 -9.25 3.49
CA THR A 115 23.21 -8.78 4.36
C THR A 115 22.88 -7.31 4.16
N ILE A 116 21.59 -6.98 4.27
CA ILE A 116 21.06 -5.62 4.36
C ILE A 116 20.34 -5.47 5.70
N THR A 117 20.60 -4.37 6.40
CA THR A 117 19.85 -4.01 7.62
C THR A 117 18.49 -3.43 7.23
N VAL A 118 17.41 -4.10 7.62
CA VAL A 118 16.03 -3.64 7.45
C VAL A 118 15.38 -3.52 8.83
N THR A 119 15.46 -2.33 9.44
CA THR A 119 14.93 -2.11 10.79
C THR A 119 13.44 -2.43 10.86
N GLY A 120 13.05 -3.28 11.81
CA GLY A 120 11.68 -3.76 12.02
C GLY A 120 11.43 -5.16 11.46
N ALA A 121 12.27 -5.66 10.55
CA ALA A 121 12.08 -6.98 9.95
C ALA A 121 12.28 -8.11 10.98
N GLY A 122 11.37 -9.08 10.98
CA GLY A 122 11.38 -10.28 11.80
C GLY A 122 11.61 -11.55 10.97
N VAL A 123 12.20 -12.58 11.58
CA VAL A 123 12.39 -13.88 10.91
C VAL A 123 11.04 -14.43 10.49
N GLY A 124 10.92 -14.81 9.22
CA GLY A 124 9.68 -15.31 8.62
C GLY A 124 8.87 -14.24 7.88
N ASP A 125 9.20 -12.95 8.04
CA ASP A 125 8.64 -11.91 7.17
C ASP A 125 8.96 -12.25 5.70
N THR A 126 8.01 -11.96 4.82
CA THR A 126 8.27 -12.14 3.39
C THR A 126 9.20 -11.02 2.91
N CYS A 127 10.04 -11.31 1.91
CA CYS A 127 10.89 -10.30 1.32
C CYS A 127 10.96 -10.44 -0.20
N VAL A 128 11.30 -9.33 -0.85
CA VAL A 128 11.60 -9.27 -2.28
C VAL A 128 12.83 -8.41 -2.51
N VAL A 129 13.68 -8.84 -3.44
CA VAL A 129 14.90 -8.13 -3.82
C VAL A 129 14.66 -7.28 -5.08
N GLY A 130 14.91 -5.98 -4.98
CA GLY A 130 14.96 -5.04 -6.09
C GLY A 130 16.37 -4.97 -6.67
N LEU A 131 16.62 -5.73 -7.74
CA LEU A 131 17.94 -5.83 -8.37
C LEU A 131 18.19 -4.71 -9.39
N PRO A 132 19.30 -3.95 -9.27
CA PRO A 132 19.73 -3.02 -10.31
C PRO A 132 20.30 -3.76 -11.52
N THR A 133 20.30 -3.11 -12.69
CA THR A 133 20.83 -3.68 -13.95
C THR A 133 22.28 -4.16 -13.84
N ALA A 134 23.10 -3.53 -12.99
CA ALA A 134 24.49 -3.92 -12.76
C ALA A 134 24.66 -5.35 -12.21
N LEU A 135 23.64 -5.89 -11.52
CA LEU A 135 23.64 -7.27 -11.02
C LEU A 135 22.89 -8.24 -11.95
N GLN A 136 22.30 -7.77 -13.06
CA GLN A 136 21.63 -8.61 -14.05
C GLN A 136 22.64 -9.22 -15.04
N VAL A 137 23.59 -9.99 -14.51
CA VAL A 137 24.58 -10.71 -15.31
C VAL A 137 24.04 -12.12 -15.61
N THR A 138 24.18 -12.57 -16.87
CA THR A 138 23.77 -13.91 -17.29
C THR A 138 24.42 -14.98 -16.40
N GLY A 139 23.61 -15.91 -15.90
CA GLY A 139 24.07 -16.97 -15.00
C GLY A 139 23.96 -16.65 -13.52
N LEU A 140 23.63 -15.40 -13.16
CA LEU A 140 23.32 -15.04 -11.78
C LEU A 140 21.81 -14.96 -11.53
N THR A 141 21.40 -15.43 -10.37
CA THR A 141 20.06 -15.22 -9.82
C THR A 141 20.16 -14.83 -8.36
N PHE A 142 19.18 -14.08 -7.86
CA PHE A 142 19.18 -13.58 -6.50
C PHE A 142 17.85 -13.82 -5.81
N THR A 143 17.92 -14.16 -4.53
CA THR A 143 16.78 -14.30 -3.63
C THR A 143 17.06 -13.57 -2.32
N CYS A 144 16.08 -13.49 -1.43
CA CYS A 144 16.29 -13.00 -0.08
C CYS A 144 15.52 -13.82 0.93
N PHE A 145 15.91 -13.69 2.19
CA PHE A 145 15.12 -14.13 3.35
C PHE A 145 15.53 -13.31 4.59
N VAL A 146 14.60 -13.10 5.52
CA VAL A 146 14.92 -12.43 6.79
C VAL A 146 15.63 -13.42 7.71
N SER A 147 16.95 -13.30 7.80
CA SER A 147 17.83 -14.27 8.46
C SER A 147 17.94 -14.06 9.96
N ALA A 148 17.70 -12.83 10.43
CA ALA A 148 17.61 -12.46 11.84
C ALA A 148 16.78 -11.17 11.98
N THR A 149 16.44 -10.80 13.21
CA THR A 149 15.81 -9.50 13.48
C THR A 149 16.63 -8.37 12.88
N ASN A 150 15.96 -7.43 12.21
CA ASN A 150 16.54 -6.31 11.48
C ASN A 150 17.49 -6.68 10.32
N THR A 151 17.56 -7.95 9.91
CA THR A 151 18.59 -8.44 8.98
C THR A 151 17.97 -9.26 7.87
N VAL A 152 18.10 -8.77 6.64
CA VAL A 152 17.75 -9.54 5.43
C VAL A 152 19.03 -10.02 4.77
N THR A 153 19.12 -11.31 4.52
CA THR A 153 20.16 -11.89 3.66
C THR A 153 19.67 -11.84 2.22
N VAL A 154 20.49 -11.26 1.34
CA VAL A 154 20.39 -11.40 -0.11
C VAL A 154 21.36 -12.48 -0.54
N ARG A 155 20.83 -13.50 -1.17
CA ARG A 155 21.57 -14.66 -1.67
C ARG A 155 21.74 -14.55 -3.17
N GLY A 156 22.96 -14.37 -3.63
CA GLY A 156 23.32 -14.54 -5.04
C GLY A 156 23.69 -15.99 -5.33
N MET A 157 23.30 -16.50 -6.49
CA MET A 157 23.65 -17.83 -6.96
C MET A 157 24.21 -17.77 -8.39
N ASP A 158 25.37 -18.37 -8.60
CA ASP A 158 25.93 -18.66 -9.94
C ASP A 158 25.44 -20.04 -10.39
N VAL A 159 24.52 -20.05 -11.35
CA VAL A 159 23.95 -21.29 -11.91
C VAL A 159 24.74 -21.84 -13.09
N THR A 160 25.77 -21.11 -13.56
CA THR A 160 26.63 -21.56 -14.66
C THR A 160 27.97 -22.10 -14.16
N SER A 161 28.31 -21.87 -12.89
CA SER A 161 29.61 -22.22 -12.29
C SER A 161 30.81 -21.67 -13.09
N SER A 162 30.57 -20.60 -13.85
CA SER A 162 31.54 -19.97 -14.74
C SER A 162 32.16 -18.72 -14.12
N GLY A 163 31.78 -18.40 -12.87
CA GLY A 163 32.25 -17.25 -12.12
C GLY A 163 31.94 -15.88 -12.74
N PRO A 164 30.70 -15.63 -13.23
CA PRO A 164 30.33 -14.30 -13.68
C PRO A 164 30.34 -13.33 -12.49
N ASP A 165 31.24 -12.35 -12.53
CA ASP A 165 31.46 -11.44 -11.41
C ASP A 165 30.82 -10.06 -11.68
N PRO A 166 29.72 -9.70 -11.00
CA PRO A 166 29.04 -8.44 -11.23
C PRO A 166 29.73 -7.30 -10.48
N ALA A 167 29.66 -6.08 -10.99
CA ALA A 167 30.13 -4.92 -10.24
C ALA A 167 29.25 -4.68 -9.00
N ALA A 168 29.86 -4.20 -7.91
CA ALA A 168 29.14 -3.76 -6.73
C ALA A 168 28.00 -2.78 -7.08
N ALA A 169 26.83 -2.96 -6.46
CA ALA A 169 25.66 -2.16 -6.77
C ALA A 169 24.75 -1.92 -5.56
N THR A 170 23.97 -0.85 -5.60
CA THR A 170 22.94 -0.57 -4.58
C THR A 170 21.72 -1.42 -4.81
N VAL A 171 21.45 -2.34 -3.88
CA VAL A 171 20.30 -3.24 -3.89
C VAL A 171 19.22 -2.70 -2.95
N ARG A 172 17.94 -2.80 -3.37
CA ARG A 172 16.79 -2.59 -2.48
C ARG A 172 16.26 -3.94 -2.00
N VAL A 173 15.81 -3.98 -0.76
CA VAL A 173 14.96 -5.06 -0.25
C VAL A 173 13.70 -4.43 0.33
N ASP A 174 12.57 -5.03 -0.03
CA ASP A 174 11.28 -4.76 0.60
C ASP A 174 10.88 -5.99 1.43
N THR A 175 10.39 -5.77 2.65
CA THR A 175 9.85 -6.83 3.52
C THR A 175 8.40 -6.53 3.87
N TRP A 176 7.57 -7.57 3.88
CA TRP A 176 6.17 -7.47 4.28
C TRP A 176 5.91 -8.32 5.51
N GLN A 177 5.33 -7.66 6.50
CA GLN A 177 4.95 -8.23 7.79
C GLN A 177 3.48 -8.61 7.73
N HIS A 178 3.17 -9.81 8.18
CA HIS A 178 1.83 -10.38 8.18
C HIS A 178 1.42 -10.85 9.57
#